data_AF-A0A2H3B966-F1
#
_entry.id   AF-A0A2H3B966-F1
#
_cell.length_a   1.000
_cell.length_b   1.000
_cell.length_c   1.000
_cell.angle_alpha   90.00
_cell.angle_beta   90.00
_cell.angle_gamma   90.00
#
_symmetry.space_group_name_H-M   'P 1'
#
loop_
_entity.id
_entity.type
_entity.pdbx_description
1 polymer ?
#
loop_
_entity_poly.entity_id
_entity_poly.type
_entity_poly.pdbx_seq_one_letter_code
_entity_poly.pdbx_strand_id
1 'polypeptide(L)'
;MPKSPTKSQSKAKPPPRSESLVHMEQRLKKAIPSWLWDACIPIAEDDNTDPDCIYSVTTSSENKRMAMKRMQDLVDEGFHQQYPDRPEEKDLKVYSEPTSKSMKVLKELLDASPVAMGRLDDFTDAERQYVYFHHDMFSGSQSWGWKSDYEQQIKDALEVVKEEHGQNELMVARWAVRDRCVECIAGITGYEGAYSYQWSDESIKWLSDNPPIERNPGRKLVKLQ
;
A
#
# COMPACT_ATOMS: atom_id res chain seq x y z
N MET A 1 -31.55 -49.61 -49.79
CA MET A 1 -31.38 -48.20 -49.36
C MET A 1 -30.95 -48.18 -47.90
N PRO A 2 -29.71 -47.81 -47.56
CA PRO A 2 -29.31 -47.66 -46.16
C PRO A 2 -29.68 -46.25 -45.66
N LYS A 3 -30.28 -46.20 -44.46
CA LYS A 3 -30.64 -44.94 -43.78
C LYS A 3 -29.38 -44.31 -43.19
N SER A 4 -29.12 -43.05 -43.54
CA SER A 4 -28.06 -42.22 -42.97
C SER A 4 -28.31 -41.95 -41.48
N PRO A 5 -27.29 -41.97 -40.61
CA PRO A 5 -27.44 -41.51 -39.23
C PRO A 5 -27.34 -39.98 -39.18
N THR A 6 -28.38 -39.36 -38.65
CA THR A 6 -28.44 -37.93 -38.34
C THR A 6 -27.42 -37.60 -37.25
N LYS A 7 -26.38 -36.85 -37.58
CA LYS A 7 -25.44 -36.25 -36.61
C LYS A 7 -26.22 -35.24 -35.74
N SER A 8 -26.43 -35.58 -34.46
CA SER A 8 -26.79 -34.60 -33.43
C SER A 8 -25.65 -33.61 -33.26
N GLN A 9 -25.84 -32.37 -33.72
CA GLN A 9 -24.98 -31.26 -33.34
C GLN A 9 -25.22 -30.95 -31.85
N SER A 10 -24.22 -31.31 -31.03
CA SER A 10 -24.08 -30.80 -29.68
C SER A 10 -24.05 -29.27 -29.74
N LYS A 11 -25.10 -28.62 -29.23
CA LYS A 11 -25.12 -27.17 -29.02
C LYS A 11 -24.07 -26.86 -27.95
N ALA A 12 -22.92 -26.35 -28.38
CA ALA A 12 -21.93 -25.78 -27.47
C ALA A 12 -22.63 -24.73 -26.59
N LYS A 13 -22.52 -24.91 -25.27
CA LYS A 13 -23.02 -23.97 -24.28
C LYS A 13 -22.36 -22.61 -24.59
N PRO A 14 -23.12 -21.51 -24.72
CA PRO A 14 -22.51 -20.21 -24.98
C PRO A 14 -21.51 -19.90 -23.85
N PRO A 15 -20.38 -19.25 -24.17
CA PRO A 15 -19.42 -18.85 -23.15
C PRO A 15 -20.14 -18.04 -22.07
N PRO A 16 -19.76 -18.19 -20.78
CA PRO A 16 -20.37 -17.44 -19.71
C PRO A 16 -20.29 -15.95 -20.04
N ARG A 17 -21.42 -15.26 -19.90
CA ARG A 17 -21.53 -13.83 -20.16
C ARG A 17 -20.55 -13.13 -19.22
N SER A 18 -19.67 -12.27 -19.75
CA SER A 18 -18.74 -11.49 -18.95
C SER A 18 -19.51 -10.74 -17.86
N GLU A 19 -19.04 -10.85 -16.61
CA GLU A 19 -19.60 -10.11 -15.47
C GLU A 19 -19.70 -8.62 -15.85
N SER A 20 -20.83 -7.98 -15.53
CA SER A 20 -20.95 -6.54 -15.75
C SER A 20 -20.02 -5.79 -14.79
N LEU A 21 -19.38 -4.71 -15.24
CA LEU A 21 -18.46 -3.92 -14.40
C LEU A 21 -19.06 -3.48 -13.06
N VAL A 22 -20.34 -3.13 -13.04
CA VAL A 22 -21.05 -2.71 -11.82
C VAL A 22 -21.12 -3.85 -10.79
N HIS A 23 -21.42 -5.08 -11.23
CA HIS A 23 -21.47 -6.25 -10.36
C HIS A 23 -20.07 -6.60 -9.83
N MET A 24 -19.06 -6.51 -10.69
CA MET A 24 -17.66 -6.73 -10.31
C MET A 24 -17.21 -5.73 -9.23
N GLU A 25 -17.47 -4.44 -9.43
CA GLU A 25 -17.15 -3.38 -8.47
C GLU A 25 -17.83 -3.62 -7.11
N GLN A 26 -19.13 -3.95 -7.10
CA GLN A 26 -19.87 -4.23 -5.87
C GLN A 26 -19.35 -5.45 -5.13
N ARG A 27 -18.95 -6.50 -5.85
CA ARG A 27 -18.36 -7.69 -5.26
C ARG A 27 -17.01 -7.39 -4.62
N LEU A 28 -16.15 -6.64 -5.31
CA LEU A 28 -14.84 -6.26 -4.81
C LEU A 28 -14.93 -5.34 -3.58
N LYS A 29 -15.83 -4.34 -3.60
CA LYS A 29 -16.09 -3.48 -2.42
C LYS A 29 -16.58 -4.24 -1.18
N LYS A 30 -17.16 -5.43 -1.36
CA LYS A 30 -17.57 -6.30 -0.23
C LYS A 30 -16.42 -7.19 0.27
N ALA A 31 -15.45 -7.49 -0.58
CA ALA A 31 -14.31 -8.34 -0.24
C ALA A 31 -13.16 -7.56 0.41
N ILE A 32 -13.03 -6.27 0.09
CA ILE A 32 -11.92 -5.42 0.49
C ILE A 32 -12.38 -4.43 1.56
N PRO A 33 -11.62 -4.21 2.65
CA PRO A 33 -11.89 -3.13 3.60
C PRO A 33 -11.98 -1.77 2.90
N SER A 34 -12.91 -0.91 3.33
CA SER A 34 -13.19 0.37 2.64
C SER A 34 -11.96 1.27 2.54
N TRP A 35 -11.16 1.39 3.60
CA TRP A 35 -9.95 2.19 3.60
C TRP A 35 -8.93 1.72 2.55
N LEU A 36 -8.83 0.40 2.34
CA LEU A 36 -7.91 -0.20 1.38
C LEU A 36 -8.42 -0.03 -0.04
N TRP A 37 -9.75 -0.12 -0.22
CA TRP A 37 -10.38 0.25 -1.49
C TRP A 37 -10.04 1.69 -1.87
N ASP A 38 -10.24 2.64 -0.95
CA ASP A 38 -10.01 4.06 -1.20
C ASP A 38 -8.55 4.38 -1.48
N ALA A 39 -7.61 3.64 -0.87
CA ALA A 39 -6.18 3.79 -1.13
C ALA A 39 -5.73 3.16 -2.47
N CYS A 40 -6.30 2.02 -2.86
CA CYS A 40 -5.89 1.28 -4.05
C CYS A 40 -6.58 1.74 -5.33
N ILE A 41 -7.83 2.23 -5.27
CA ILE A 41 -8.58 2.55 -6.48
C ILE A 41 -7.92 3.64 -7.34
N PRO A 42 -7.33 4.73 -6.78
CA PRO A 42 -6.66 5.73 -7.60
C PRO A 42 -5.43 5.15 -8.30
N ILE A 43 -4.70 4.23 -7.64
CA ILE A 43 -3.54 3.53 -8.21
C ILE A 43 -3.98 2.56 -9.31
N ALA A 44 -5.10 1.86 -9.11
CA ALA A 44 -5.64 0.94 -10.10
C ALA A 44 -6.18 1.68 -11.34
N GLU A 45 -6.73 2.87 -11.14
CA GLU A 45 -7.20 3.77 -12.19
C GLU A 45 -6.08 4.57 -12.85
N ASP A 46 -4.90 4.64 -12.22
CA ASP A 46 -3.74 5.33 -12.77
C ASP A 46 -3.31 4.64 -14.07
N ASP A 47 -3.50 5.39 -15.15
CA ASP A 47 -3.11 5.01 -16.48
C ASP A 47 -1.69 5.56 -16.61
N ASN A 48 -0.68 4.72 -16.34
CA ASN A 48 0.75 5.02 -16.56
C ASN A 48 1.08 5.29 -18.05
N THR A 49 0.11 5.73 -18.83
CA THR A 49 0.27 6.20 -20.18
C THR A 49 0.97 7.54 -20.14
N ASP A 50 2.21 7.52 -20.63
CA ASP A 50 2.99 8.70 -20.98
C ASP A 50 2.06 9.79 -21.55
N PRO A 51 1.93 10.95 -20.88
CA PRO A 51 1.04 12.02 -21.32
C PRO A 51 1.39 12.54 -22.71
N ASP A 52 2.60 12.27 -23.22
CA ASP A 52 3.05 12.62 -24.57
C ASP A 52 2.75 11.53 -25.62
N CYS A 53 2.21 10.37 -25.22
CA CYS A 53 1.83 9.30 -26.14
C CYS A 53 0.48 9.59 -26.78
N ILE A 54 0.52 10.31 -27.90
CA ILE A 54 -0.62 10.70 -28.77
C ILE A 54 -1.46 9.49 -29.28
N TYR A 55 -1.02 8.25 -29.01
CA TYR A 55 -1.68 7.02 -29.46
C TYR A 55 -2.45 6.27 -28.35
N SER A 56 -2.35 6.67 -27.08
CA SER A 56 -3.10 6.01 -26.00
C SER A 56 -4.42 6.70 -25.70
N VAL A 57 -5.38 6.55 -26.62
CA VAL A 57 -6.78 6.88 -26.33
C VAL A 57 -7.45 5.62 -25.82
N THR A 58 -7.04 5.15 -24.64
CA THR A 58 -7.85 4.19 -23.90
C THR A 58 -9.16 4.86 -23.52
N THR A 59 -10.29 4.20 -23.80
CA THR A 59 -11.58 4.76 -23.43
C THR A 59 -11.75 4.69 -21.92
N SER A 60 -12.47 5.65 -21.31
CA SER A 60 -12.79 5.63 -19.87
C SER A 60 -13.39 4.29 -19.40
N SER A 61 -14.14 3.60 -20.27
CA SER A 61 -14.67 2.26 -20.00
C SER A 61 -13.61 1.16 -19.93
N GLU A 62 -12.54 1.24 -20.74
CA GLU A 62 -11.44 0.28 -20.72
C GLU A 62 -10.57 0.49 -19.49
N ASN A 63 -10.29 1.75 -19.12
CA ASN A 63 -9.57 2.07 -17.89
C ASN A 63 -10.30 1.56 -16.66
N LYS A 64 -11.62 1.81 -16.58
CA LYS A 64 -12.42 1.27 -15.49
C LYS A 64 -12.40 -0.27 -15.46
N ARG A 65 -12.42 -0.94 -16.61
CA ARG A 65 -12.30 -2.41 -16.67
C ARG A 65 -10.93 -2.88 -16.21
N MET A 66 -9.85 -2.22 -16.61
CA MET A 66 -8.49 -2.54 -16.18
C MET A 66 -8.34 -2.33 -14.68
N ALA A 67 -8.81 -1.21 -14.14
CA ALA A 67 -8.81 -0.93 -12.70
C ALA A 67 -9.54 -2.04 -11.92
N MET A 68 -10.73 -2.45 -12.37
CA MET A 68 -11.45 -3.56 -11.72
C MET A 68 -10.69 -4.89 -11.81
N LYS A 69 -9.97 -5.15 -12.91
CA LYS A 69 -9.10 -6.34 -13.01
C LYS A 69 -7.92 -6.25 -12.04
N ARG A 70 -7.23 -5.11 -11.94
CA ARG A 70 -6.15 -4.89 -10.97
C ARG A 70 -6.63 -5.06 -9.53
N MET A 71 -7.83 -4.55 -9.22
CA MET A 71 -8.48 -4.76 -7.92
C MET A 71 -8.91 -6.21 -7.69
N GLN A 72 -9.21 -6.98 -8.75
CA GLN A 72 -9.43 -8.42 -8.65
C GLN A 72 -8.14 -9.16 -8.33
N ASP A 73 -7.03 -8.82 -8.99
CA ASP A 73 -5.72 -9.40 -8.72
C ASP A 73 -5.32 -9.17 -7.24
N LEU A 74 -5.62 -7.99 -6.68
CA LEU A 74 -5.47 -7.68 -5.24
C LEU A 74 -6.19 -8.70 -4.33
N VAL A 75 -7.42 -9.07 -4.69
CA VAL A 75 -8.23 -10.03 -3.94
C VAL A 75 -7.70 -11.44 -4.11
N ASP A 76 -7.41 -11.84 -5.34
CA ASP A 76 -6.97 -13.20 -5.67
C ASP A 76 -5.60 -13.53 -5.07
N GLU A 77 -4.71 -12.54 -4.97
CA GLU A 77 -3.40 -12.66 -4.33
C GLU A 77 -3.47 -12.52 -2.79
N GLY A 78 -4.65 -12.23 -2.23
CA GLY A 78 -4.82 -12.11 -0.78
C GLY A 78 -4.13 -10.89 -0.17
N PHE A 79 -3.80 -9.87 -0.96
CA PHE A 79 -3.12 -8.65 -0.47
C PHE A 79 -3.88 -7.97 0.66
N HIS A 80 -5.22 -7.91 0.55
CA HIS A 80 -6.10 -7.39 1.59
C HIS A 80 -6.02 -8.13 2.94
N GLN A 81 -5.56 -9.39 2.95
CA GLN A 81 -5.45 -10.22 4.15
C GLN A 81 -4.15 -9.98 4.92
N GLN A 82 -3.23 -9.21 4.37
CA GLN A 82 -1.95 -8.88 5.03
C GLN A 82 -2.13 -7.83 6.15
N TYR A 83 -3.26 -7.13 6.17
CA TYR A 83 -3.53 -6.06 7.12
C TYR A 83 -4.33 -6.58 8.33
N PRO A 84 -3.97 -6.18 9.56
CA PRO A 84 -4.87 -6.34 10.69
C PRO A 84 -6.11 -5.46 10.53
N ASP A 85 -7.12 -5.67 11.36
CA ASP A 85 -8.28 -4.80 11.40
C ASP A 85 -7.86 -3.36 11.74
N ARG A 86 -8.39 -2.41 10.95
CA ARG A 86 -8.16 -0.99 11.17
C ARG A 86 -9.05 -0.50 12.33
N PRO A 87 -8.50 0.17 13.36
CA PRO A 87 -9.29 0.75 14.44
C PRO A 87 -10.38 1.69 13.93
N GLU A 88 -11.51 1.72 14.64
CA GLU A 88 -12.60 2.62 14.27
C GLU A 88 -12.23 4.08 14.55
N GLU A 89 -12.93 5.01 13.90
CA GLU A 89 -12.68 6.45 14.05
C GLU A 89 -12.74 6.91 15.52
N LYS A 90 -13.59 6.28 16.33
CA LYS A 90 -13.68 6.54 17.78
C LYS A 90 -12.38 6.18 18.52
N ASP A 91 -11.67 5.14 18.09
CA ASP A 91 -10.44 4.66 18.69
C ASP A 91 -9.24 5.52 18.24
N LEU A 92 -9.30 6.06 17.02
CA LEU A 92 -8.31 7.01 16.50
C LEU A 92 -8.29 8.34 17.29
N LYS A 93 -9.36 8.68 18.03
CA LYS A 93 -9.38 9.85 18.92
C LYS A 93 -8.35 9.74 20.04
N VAL A 94 -8.03 8.52 20.49
CA VAL A 94 -7.02 8.29 21.53
C VAL A 94 -5.65 8.83 21.09
N TYR A 95 -5.33 8.68 19.80
CA TYR A 95 -4.11 9.25 19.22
C TYR A 95 -4.26 10.73 18.86
N SER A 96 -5.42 11.15 18.35
CA SER A 96 -5.63 12.54 17.90
C SER A 96 -5.60 13.56 19.05
N GLU A 97 -6.11 13.16 20.22
CA GLU A 97 -6.16 13.97 21.44
C GLU A 97 -5.49 13.21 22.60
N PRO A 98 -4.16 13.00 22.53
CA PRO A 98 -3.49 12.11 23.46
C PRO A 98 -3.49 12.71 24.86
N THR A 99 -4.01 11.96 25.84
CA THR A 99 -4.01 12.37 27.24
C THR A 99 -2.75 11.88 27.97
N SER A 100 -2.27 10.68 27.62
CA SER A 100 -1.07 10.07 28.18
C SER A 100 0.22 10.68 27.64
N LYS A 101 1.30 10.53 28.40
CA LYS A 101 2.61 11.06 28.02
C LYS A 101 3.22 10.26 26.87
N SER A 102 3.09 8.94 26.88
CA SER A 102 3.63 8.06 25.82
C SER A 102 3.02 8.37 24.45
N MET A 103 1.70 8.52 24.38
CA MET A 103 1.00 8.84 23.14
C MET A 103 1.31 10.26 22.65
N LYS A 104 1.49 11.23 23.57
CA LYS A 104 1.97 12.59 23.22
C LYS A 104 3.35 12.56 22.58
N VAL A 105 4.29 11.82 23.16
CA VAL A 105 5.66 11.70 22.62
C VAL A 105 5.63 11.07 21.23
N LEU A 106 4.84 10.00 21.04
CA LEU A 106 4.67 9.40 19.72
C LEU A 106 4.05 10.39 18.72
N LYS A 107 3.02 11.12 19.14
CA LYS A 107 2.38 12.13 18.30
C LYS A 107 3.36 13.23 17.89
N GLU A 108 4.14 13.78 18.82
CA GLU A 108 5.16 14.79 18.54
C GLU A 108 6.23 14.26 17.57
N LEU A 109 6.66 13.01 17.72
CA LEU A 109 7.59 12.37 16.79
C LEU A 109 7.00 12.32 15.38
N LEU A 110 5.75 11.88 15.23
CA LEU A 110 5.08 11.72 13.95
C LEU A 110 4.71 13.08 13.30
N ASP A 111 4.27 14.06 14.08
CA ASP A 111 3.98 15.42 13.60
C ASP A 111 5.26 16.09 13.06
N ALA A 112 6.43 15.72 13.60
CA ALA A 112 7.73 16.16 13.10
C ALA A 112 8.21 15.39 11.85
N SER A 113 7.59 14.25 11.49
CA SER A 113 7.89 13.59 10.22
C SER A 113 7.59 14.56 9.08
N PRO A 114 8.45 14.64 8.06
CA PRO A 114 8.15 15.48 6.91
C PRO A 114 6.99 14.91 6.09
N VAL A 115 6.31 15.77 5.34
CA VAL A 115 5.27 15.36 4.38
C VAL A 115 5.84 15.62 3.00
N ALA A 116 6.30 14.57 2.32
CA ALA A 116 6.90 14.73 1.00
C ALA A 116 5.82 14.73 -0.07
N MET A 117 5.96 15.64 -1.04
CA MET A 117 5.17 15.62 -2.28
C MET A 117 5.94 14.96 -3.44
N GLY A 118 6.91 14.08 -3.11
CA GLY A 118 7.58 13.21 -4.06
C GLY A 118 8.93 13.67 -4.61
N ARG A 119 9.53 14.79 -4.16
CA ARG A 119 10.89 15.22 -4.58
C ARG A 119 11.83 15.55 -3.41
N LEU A 120 13.14 15.30 -3.56
CA LEU A 120 14.18 15.63 -2.55
C LEU A 120 14.20 17.12 -2.22
N ASP A 121 13.97 17.92 -3.25
CA ASP A 121 13.96 19.38 -3.17
C ASP A 121 12.73 19.91 -2.43
N ASP A 122 11.73 19.05 -2.17
CA ASP A 122 10.55 19.40 -1.38
C ASP A 122 10.87 19.44 0.11
N PHE A 123 11.95 18.81 0.56
CA PHE A 123 12.34 18.78 1.98
C PHE A 123 13.27 19.93 2.36
N THR A 124 12.88 20.65 3.41
CA THR A 124 13.76 21.59 4.12
C THR A 124 14.96 20.88 4.75
N ASP A 125 16.03 21.62 5.04
CA ASP A 125 17.21 21.07 5.72
C ASP A 125 16.89 20.42 7.08
N ALA A 126 15.88 20.94 7.78
CA ALA A 126 15.38 20.36 9.02
C ALA A 126 14.69 19.00 8.79
N GLU A 127 13.90 18.87 7.73
CA GLU A 127 13.17 17.64 7.39
C GLU A 127 14.10 16.52 6.91
N ARG A 128 15.18 16.89 6.20
CA ARG A 128 16.26 15.98 5.79
C ARG A 128 16.96 15.30 6.97
N GLN A 129 16.72 15.74 8.21
CA GLN A 129 17.20 15.01 9.38
C GLN A 129 16.47 13.67 9.59
N TYR A 130 15.21 13.56 9.15
CA TYR A 130 14.34 12.39 9.37
C TYR A 130 14.33 11.40 8.21
N VAL A 131 14.55 11.88 6.99
CA VAL A 131 14.51 11.05 5.77
C VAL A 131 15.90 10.82 5.18
N TYR A 132 16.04 9.70 4.46
CA TYR A 132 17.18 9.45 3.59
C TYR A 132 16.69 9.21 2.17
N PHE A 133 17.55 9.56 1.21
CA PHE A 133 17.39 9.23 -0.19
C PHE A 133 18.52 8.31 -0.61
N HIS A 134 18.17 7.23 -1.29
CA HIS A 134 19.13 6.32 -1.88
C HIS A 134 18.88 6.21 -3.37
N HIS A 135 19.93 6.44 -4.15
CA HIS A 135 19.94 6.13 -5.57
C HIS A 135 20.90 4.98 -5.79
N ASP A 136 20.37 3.83 -6.17
CA ASP A 136 21.17 2.69 -6.58
C ASP A 136 21.64 2.92 -8.03
N MET A 137 22.90 3.30 -8.18
CA MET A 137 23.53 3.55 -9.47
C MET A 137 23.56 2.33 -10.40
N PHE A 138 23.38 1.11 -9.88
CA PHE A 138 23.37 -0.10 -10.70
C PHE A 138 22.01 -0.37 -11.34
N SER A 139 20.94 -0.34 -10.53
CA SER A 139 19.57 -0.53 -11.03
C SER A 139 18.94 0.74 -11.58
N GLY A 140 19.51 1.91 -11.28
CA GLY A 140 18.88 3.21 -11.50
C GLY A 140 17.68 3.47 -10.57
N SER A 141 17.43 2.60 -9.59
CA SER A 141 16.30 2.73 -8.67
C SER A 141 16.56 3.83 -7.65
N GLN A 142 15.49 4.57 -7.35
CA GLN A 142 15.47 5.58 -6.31
C GLN A 142 14.56 5.11 -5.20
N SER A 143 15.04 5.16 -3.96
CA SER A 143 14.26 4.81 -2.80
C SER A 143 14.36 5.89 -1.72
N TRP A 144 13.29 5.96 -0.96
CA TRP A 144 13.09 6.89 0.13
C TRP A 144 12.85 6.10 1.40
N GLY A 145 13.31 6.62 2.52
CA GLY A 145 13.08 5.96 3.80
C GLY A 145 13.26 6.90 4.97
N TRP A 146 12.73 6.50 6.12
CA TRP A 146 13.07 7.14 7.37
C TRP A 146 14.45 6.66 7.80
N LYS A 147 15.26 7.57 8.34
CA LYS A 147 16.58 7.19 8.85
C LYS A 147 16.42 6.15 9.96
N SER A 148 17.36 5.21 10.02
CA SER A 148 17.40 4.17 11.05
C SER A 148 17.22 4.69 12.48
N ASP A 149 17.83 5.83 12.80
CA ASP A 149 17.79 6.41 14.15
C ASP A 149 16.41 6.98 14.47
N TYR A 150 15.67 7.43 13.45
CA TYR A 150 14.30 7.90 13.59
C TYR A 150 13.31 6.73 13.65
N GLU A 151 13.49 5.70 12.81
CA GLU A 151 12.71 4.45 12.91
C GLU A 151 12.86 3.80 14.29
N GLN A 152 14.06 3.83 14.87
CA GLN A 152 14.30 3.33 16.23
C GLN A 152 13.56 4.16 17.29
N GLN A 153 13.55 5.49 17.19
CA GLN A 153 12.79 6.34 18.12
C GLN A 153 11.29 6.04 18.09
N ILE A 154 10.73 5.83 16.90
CA ILE A 154 9.32 5.46 16.73
C ILE A 154 9.06 4.09 17.38
N LYS A 155 9.92 3.11 17.16
CA LYS A 155 9.83 1.80 17.79
C LYS A 155 9.87 1.86 19.31
N ASP A 156 10.80 2.62 19.86
CA ASP A 156 10.93 2.78 21.30
C ASP A 156 9.66 3.44 21.88
N ALA A 157 9.11 4.44 21.18
CA ALA A 157 7.83 5.05 21.57
C ALA A 157 6.65 4.05 21.52
N LEU A 158 6.59 3.17 20.50
CA LEU A 158 5.57 2.13 20.40
C LEU A 158 5.66 1.11 21.53
N GLU A 159 6.87 0.69 21.94
CA GLU A 159 7.02 -0.21 23.09
C GLU A 159 6.55 0.44 24.39
N VAL A 160 6.82 1.73 24.59
CA VAL A 160 6.28 2.47 25.76
C VAL A 160 4.76 2.54 25.73
N VAL A 161 4.14 2.79 24.56
CA VAL A 161 2.68 2.77 24.39
C VAL A 161 2.12 1.38 24.74
N LYS A 162 2.78 0.32 24.28
CA LYS A 162 2.39 -1.06 24.58
C LYS A 162 2.48 -1.37 26.09
N GLU A 163 3.53 -0.92 26.76
CA GLU A 163 3.71 -1.11 28.20
C GLU A 163 2.65 -0.37 29.03
N GLU A 164 2.30 0.86 28.64
CA GLU A 164 1.35 1.70 29.37
C GLU A 164 -0.13 1.33 29.09
N HIS A 165 -0.43 0.98 27.84
CA HIS A 165 -1.82 0.90 27.36
C HIS A 165 -2.22 -0.47 26.77
N GLY A 166 -1.26 -1.37 26.58
CA GLY A 166 -1.50 -2.70 26.03
C GLY A 166 -1.75 -2.73 24.52
N GLN A 167 -2.24 -3.87 24.03
CA GLN A 167 -2.27 -4.19 22.60
C GLN A 167 -3.26 -3.36 21.78
N ASN A 168 -4.39 -2.95 22.37
CA ASN A 168 -5.44 -2.24 21.64
C ASN A 168 -4.96 -0.83 21.22
N GLU A 169 -4.41 -0.07 22.15
CA GLU A 169 -3.88 1.26 21.86
C GLU A 169 -2.55 1.20 21.08
N LEU A 170 -1.76 0.13 21.26
CA LEU A 170 -0.63 -0.14 20.38
C LEU A 170 -1.07 -0.29 18.92
N MET A 171 -2.19 -0.97 18.66
CA MET A 171 -2.68 -1.11 17.29
C MET A 171 -3.09 0.24 16.70
N VAL A 172 -3.76 1.09 17.48
CA VAL A 172 -4.06 2.49 17.10
C VAL A 172 -2.79 3.26 16.76
N ALA A 173 -1.77 3.17 17.62
CA ALA A 173 -0.49 3.82 17.43
C ALA A 173 0.24 3.32 16.17
N ARG A 174 0.25 2.00 15.90
CA ARG A 174 0.83 1.40 14.70
C ARG A 174 0.15 1.89 13.42
N TRP A 175 -1.17 2.00 13.43
CA TRP A 175 -1.92 2.57 12.30
C TRP A 175 -1.57 4.04 12.07
N ALA A 176 -1.43 4.85 13.13
CA ALA A 176 -0.99 6.24 13.01
C ALA A 176 0.42 6.35 12.43
N VAL A 177 1.36 5.48 12.85
CA VAL A 177 2.72 5.42 12.28
C VAL A 177 2.66 5.04 10.80
N ARG A 178 1.86 4.03 10.44
CA ARG A 178 1.69 3.59 9.05
C ARG A 178 1.16 4.72 8.19
N ASP A 179 0.08 5.37 8.61
CA ASP A 179 -0.54 6.46 7.84
C ASP A 179 0.45 7.61 7.66
N ARG A 180 1.21 7.97 8.71
CA ARG A 180 2.26 8.99 8.61
C ARG A 180 3.40 8.59 7.68
N CYS A 181 3.79 7.31 7.68
CA CYS A 181 4.78 6.77 6.75
C CYS A 181 4.29 6.90 5.30
N VAL A 182 2.99 6.66 5.06
CA VAL A 182 2.37 6.80 3.73
C VAL A 182 2.31 8.24 3.26
N GLU A 183 2.01 9.18 4.15
CA GLU A 183 2.06 10.62 3.82
C GLU A 183 3.48 11.12 3.53
N CYS A 184 4.50 10.41 4.01
CA CYS A 184 5.88 10.88 4.01
C CYS A 184 6.72 10.28 2.88
N ILE A 185 6.80 8.95 2.77
CA ILE A 185 7.88 8.28 2.00
C ILE A 185 7.50 6.93 1.41
N ALA A 186 6.42 6.32 1.88
CA ALA A 186 6.05 4.95 1.53
C ALA A 186 4.59 4.91 1.08
N GLY A 187 4.07 3.72 0.80
CA GLY A 187 2.66 3.53 0.57
C GLY A 187 2.37 2.31 -0.27
N ILE A 188 1.10 2.19 -0.62
CA ILE A 188 0.65 1.18 -1.55
C ILE A 188 1.12 1.61 -2.94
N THR A 189 1.75 0.68 -3.64
CA THR A 189 2.13 0.83 -5.03
C THR A 189 1.63 -0.37 -5.82
N GLY A 190 1.50 -0.18 -7.12
CA GLY A 190 1.13 -1.23 -8.03
C GLY A 190 1.95 -1.14 -9.31
N TYR A 191 2.24 -2.29 -9.91
CA TYR A 191 3.00 -2.36 -11.15
C TYR A 191 2.57 -3.56 -11.98
N GLU A 192 2.75 -3.44 -13.29
CA GLU A 192 2.44 -4.52 -14.22
C GLU A 192 3.46 -5.65 -14.07
N GLY A 193 3.01 -6.80 -13.57
CA GLY A 193 3.79 -8.03 -13.50
C GLY A 193 3.71 -8.85 -14.79
N ALA A 194 4.43 -9.97 -14.82
CA ALA A 194 4.47 -10.85 -16.00
C ALA A 194 3.11 -11.55 -16.28
N TYR A 195 2.26 -11.73 -15.26
CA TYR A 195 1.03 -12.51 -15.35
C TYR A 195 -0.20 -11.80 -14.75
N SER A 196 0.01 -11.00 -13.71
CA SER A 196 -0.99 -10.22 -12.98
C SER A 196 -0.42 -8.86 -12.58
N TYR A 197 -1.30 -7.94 -12.22
CA TYR A 197 -0.90 -6.69 -11.59
C TYR A 197 -0.43 -6.97 -10.16
N GLN A 198 0.78 -6.52 -9.81
CA GLN A 198 1.38 -6.80 -8.52
C GLN A 198 1.18 -5.61 -7.59
N TRP A 199 0.74 -5.90 -6.36
CA TRP A 199 0.54 -4.92 -5.29
C TRP A 199 1.65 -5.02 -4.25
N SER A 200 2.11 -3.88 -3.76
CA SER A 200 3.08 -3.80 -2.66
C SER A 200 2.71 -2.67 -1.71
N ASP A 201 3.01 -2.82 -0.41
CA ASP A 201 2.93 -1.74 0.56
C ASP A 201 4.16 -1.76 1.47
N GLU A 202 5.04 -0.79 1.31
CA GLU A 202 6.25 -0.68 2.14
C GLU A 202 5.93 -0.23 3.57
N SER A 203 4.79 0.43 3.78
CA SER A 203 4.35 0.94 5.08
C SER A 203 3.75 -0.15 5.99
N ILE A 204 3.36 -1.30 5.42
CA ILE A 204 2.73 -2.40 6.17
C ILE A 204 3.63 -2.96 7.27
N LYS A 205 4.95 -2.77 7.14
CA LYS A 205 5.95 -3.19 8.14
C LYS A 205 5.61 -2.67 9.54
N TRP A 206 5.03 -1.47 9.64
CA TRP A 206 4.66 -0.82 10.91
C TRP A 206 3.48 -1.47 11.64
N LEU A 207 2.70 -2.30 10.94
CA LEU A 207 1.59 -3.06 11.54
C LEU A 207 2.05 -4.39 12.16
N SER A 208 3.30 -4.79 11.91
CA SER A 208 3.89 -6.03 12.42
C SER A 208 4.36 -5.90 13.88
N ASP A 209 4.52 -7.04 14.56
CA ASP A 209 4.95 -7.04 15.97
C ASP A 209 6.36 -6.52 16.20
N ASN A 210 7.25 -6.75 15.24
CA ASN A 210 8.60 -6.23 15.24
C ASN A 210 8.90 -5.66 13.85
N PRO A 211 8.57 -4.38 13.58
CA PRO A 211 8.83 -3.78 12.28
C PRO A 211 10.33 -3.92 11.97
N PRO A 212 10.79 -4.39 10.81
CA PRO A 212 12.21 -4.31 10.48
C PRO A 212 12.66 -2.85 10.45
N ILE A 213 13.83 -2.56 11.04
CA ILE A 213 14.52 -1.28 10.80
C ILE A 213 15.31 -1.43 9.53
N GLU A 214 15.05 -0.56 8.56
CA GLU A 214 15.89 -0.49 7.39
C GLU A 214 17.23 0.10 7.78
N ARG A 215 18.27 -0.74 7.72
CA ARG A 215 19.63 -0.23 7.80
C ARG A 215 19.84 0.59 6.56
N ASN A 216 20.07 1.90 6.74
CA ASN A 216 20.49 2.81 5.67
C ASN A 216 21.41 2.05 4.72
N PRO A 217 21.08 1.91 3.42
CA PRO A 217 21.84 1.06 2.49
C PRO A 217 23.34 1.42 2.42
N GLY A 218 23.71 2.64 2.86
CA GLY A 218 25.10 3.08 3.05
C GLY A 218 25.86 2.51 4.26
N ARG A 219 25.26 1.69 5.14
CA ARG A 219 25.93 1.02 6.26
C ARG A 219 26.05 -0.50 6.05
N LYS A 220 26.47 -0.95 4.86
CA LYS A 220 27.09 -2.28 4.75
C LYS A 220 28.56 -2.16 5.17
N LEU A 221 28.83 -2.43 6.44
CA LEU A 221 30.15 -2.89 6.85
C LEU A 221 30.41 -4.22 6.15
N VAL A 222 31.19 -4.16 5.08
CA VAL A 222 31.79 -5.32 4.44
C VAL A 222 32.63 -6.04 5.50
N LYS A 223 32.18 -7.20 5.97
CA LYS A 223 33.09 -8.20 6.49
C LYS A 223 33.46 -9.11 5.32
N LEU A 224 34.61 -8.82 4.72
CA LEU A 224 35.35 -9.76 3.90
C LEU A 224 35.79 -10.90 4.83
N GLN A 225 35.39 -12.13 4.51
CA GLN A 225 36.11 -13.34 4.86
C GLN A 225 36.47 -14.06 3.57
#